data_AF-A0A2J7ZZ48-F1
#
_entry.id   AF-A0A2J7ZZ48-F1
#
_cell.length_a   1.000
_cell.length_b   1.000
_cell.length_c   1.000
_cell.angle_alpha   90.00
_cell.angle_beta   90.00
_cell.angle_gamma   90.00
#
_symmetry.space_group_name_H-M   'P 1'
#
loop_
_entity.id
_entity.type
_entity.pdbx_description
1 polymer ?
#
loop_
_entity_poly.entity_id
_entity_poly.type
_entity_poly.pdbx_seq_one_letter_code
_entity_poly.pdbx_strand_id
1 'polypeptide(L)' 'MEVPRGLLAPADAELAVQYGVDGIVVSNHGGRQLDYAPSGLEMLPAVVAAVRGRVPVLVDGGIRRGTDVLK' A
#
# COMPACT_ATOMS: atom_id res chain seq x y z
N MET A 1 -15.32 -6.63 7.67
CA MET A 1 -14.36 -6.73 6.57
C MET A 1 -13.68 -5.38 6.45
N GLU A 2 -12.41 -5.27 6.82
CA GLU A 2 -11.68 -4.00 6.87
C GLU A 2 -10.47 -4.04 5.94
N VAL A 3 -10.33 -3.01 5.12
CA VAL A 3 -9.21 -2.84 4.17
C VAL A 3 -8.67 -1.42 4.33
N PRO A 4 -7.78 -1.16 5.30
CA PRO A 4 -7.25 0.17 5.52
C PRO A 4 -6.43 0.66 4.32
N ARG A 5 -6.54 1.95 4.05
CA ARG A 5 -5.92 2.64 2.92
C ARG A 5 -5.06 3.77 3.42
N GLY A 6 -3.87 3.90 2.84
CA GLY A 6 -2.89 4.92 3.23
C GLY A 6 -1.62 4.34 3.85
N LEU A 7 -1.48 3.02 3.89
CA LEU A 7 -0.34 2.35 4.54
C LEU A 7 0.90 2.42 3.63
N LEU A 8 1.77 3.38 3.91
CA LEU A 8 3.07 3.53 3.24
C LEU A 8 4.20 2.82 3.98
N ALA A 9 4.13 2.73 5.31
CA ALA A 9 5.19 2.11 6.10
C ALA A 9 5.01 0.57 6.20
N PRO A 10 6.06 -0.24 5.98
CA PRO A 10 5.99 -1.69 6.12
C PRO A 10 5.61 -2.16 7.54
N ALA A 11 6.05 -1.43 8.57
CA ALA A 11 5.72 -1.72 9.96
C ALA A 11 4.20 -1.58 10.24
N ASP A 12 3.57 -0.55 9.68
CA ASP A 12 2.13 -0.34 9.80
C ASP A 12 1.35 -1.45 9.08
N ALA A 13 1.86 -1.91 7.93
CA ALA A 13 1.26 -3.03 7.21
C ALA A 13 1.35 -4.33 8.00
N GLU A 14 2.49 -4.61 8.62
CA GLU A 14 2.64 -5.77 9.51
C GLU A 14 1.69 -5.70 10.71
N LEU A 15 1.57 -4.53 11.32
CA LEU A 15 0.67 -4.29 12.45
C LEU A 15 -0.81 -4.44 12.05
N ALA A 16 -1.22 -3.91 10.89
CA ALA A 16 -2.57 -4.07 10.37
C ALA A 16 -2.93 -5.55 10.16
N VAL A 17 -1.99 -6.35 9.62
CA VAL A 17 -2.20 -7.80 9.49
C VAL A 17 -2.34 -8.48 10.86
N GLN A 18 -1.58 -8.05 11.87
CA GLN A 18 -1.72 -8.57 13.23
C GLN A 18 -3.11 -8.27 13.84
N TYR A 19 -3.72 -7.15 13.45
CA TYR A 19 -5.09 -6.80 13.84
C TYR A 19 -6.18 -7.52 13.04
N GLY A 20 -5.82 -8.37 12.07
CA GLY A 20 -6.79 -9.21 11.35
C GLY A 20 -7.58 -8.49 10.26
N VAL A 21 -6.98 -7.48 9.62
CA VAL A 21 -7.57 -6.85 8.41
C VAL A 21 -7.67 -7.85 7.26
N ASP A 22 -8.58 -7.61 6.32
CA ASP A 22 -8.81 -8.49 5.17
C ASP A 22 -7.95 -8.13 3.95
N GLY A 23 -7.26 -7.00 3.99
CA GLY A 23 -6.41 -6.50 2.90
C GLY A 23 -5.81 -5.14 3.24
N ILE A 24 -4.89 -4.65 2.42
CA ILE A 24 -4.23 -3.35 2.61
C ILE A 24 -4.20 -2.59 1.29
N VAL A 25 -4.41 -1.26 1.32
CA VAL A 25 -4.14 -0.39 0.17
C VAL A 25 -2.94 0.53 0.44
N VAL A 26 -1.86 0.32 -0.31
CA VAL A 26 -0.69 1.20 -0.35
C VAL A 26 -1.05 2.47 -1.13
N SER A 27 -1.11 3.60 -0.43
CA SER A 27 -1.59 4.86 -1.00
C SER A 27 -0.96 6.05 -0.28
N ASN A 28 -0.63 7.11 -1.02
CA ASN A 28 -0.37 8.44 -0.45
C ASN A 28 -1.52 9.42 -0.72
N HIS A 29 -2.73 8.88 -0.97
CA HIS A 29 -3.93 9.63 -1.35
C HIS A 29 -3.75 10.51 -2.60
N GLY A 30 -2.89 10.07 -3.53
CA GLY A 30 -2.57 10.80 -4.74
C GLY A 30 -1.82 12.10 -4.47
N GLY A 31 -1.02 12.15 -3.40
CA GLY A 31 -0.23 13.32 -3.01
C GLY A 31 -1.05 14.46 -2.41
N ARG A 32 -2.23 14.18 -1.85
CA ARG A 32 -3.17 15.22 -1.33
C ARG A 32 -3.28 15.25 0.19
N GLN A 33 -2.43 14.51 0.90
CA GLN A 33 -2.44 14.44 2.36
C GLN A 33 -1.10 14.90 2.93
N LEU A 34 -0.14 14.01 3.09
CA LEU A 34 1.22 14.38 3.50
C LEU A 34 2.03 14.71 2.25
N ASP A 35 2.35 15.99 2.09
CA ASP A 35 3.24 16.44 1.01
C ASP A 35 4.64 15.84 1.19
N TYR A 36 5.33 15.58 0.08
CA TYR A 36 6.63 14.90 0.02
C TYR A 36 6.68 13.46 0.59
N ALA A 37 5.54 12.85 0.90
CA ALA A 37 5.49 11.42 1.21
C ALA A 37 5.96 10.58 -0.01
N PRO A 38 6.62 9.43 0.21
CA PRO A 38 7.01 8.55 -0.88
C PRO A 38 5.79 8.09 -1.69
N SER A 39 6.02 7.71 -2.93
CA SER A 39 4.92 7.22 -3.78
C SER A 39 4.45 5.83 -3.32
N GLY A 40 3.19 5.51 -3.58
CA GLY A 40 2.67 4.16 -3.28
C GLY A 40 3.45 3.07 -4.01
N LEU A 41 3.85 3.31 -5.26
CA LEU A 41 4.64 2.37 -6.06
C LEU A 41 6.05 2.14 -5.48
N GLU A 42 6.69 3.19 -4.95
CA GLU A 42 8.00 3.08 -4.30
C GLU A 42 7.95 2.24 -3.03
N MET A 43 6.89 2.39 -2.23
CA MET A 43 6.74 1.65 -0.97
C MET A 43 6.18 0.24 -1.15
N LEU A 44 5.52 -0.04 -2.28
CA LEU A 44 4.82 -1.31 -2.54
C LEU A 44 5.70 -2.56 -2.30
N PRO A 45 6.96 -2.66 -2.79
CA PRO A 45 7.77 -3.86 -2.57
C PRO A 45 8.05 -4.14 -1.09
N ALA A 46 8.34 -3.09 -0.32
CA ALA A 46 8.63 -3.22 1.10
C ALA A 46 7.38 -3.61 1.91
N VAL A 47 6.22 -3.05 1.55
CA VAL A 47 4.93 -3.44 2.16
C VAL A 47 4.58 -4.89 1.84
N VAL A 48 4.70 -5.32 0.58
CA VAL A 48 4.44 -6.72 0.18
C VAL A 48 5.35 -7.69 0.96
N ALA A 49 6.62 -7.35 1.13
CA ALA A 49 7.56 -8.14 1.91
C ALA A 49 7.15 -8.26 3.39
N ALA A 50 6.62 -7.19 4.00
CA ALA A 50 6.12 -7.22 5.37
C ALA A 50 4.81 -8.02 5.52
N VAL A 51 3.92 -7.94 4.52
CA VAL A 51 2.65 -8.67 4.52
C VAL A 51 2.84 -10.18 4.36
N ARG A 52 3.88 -10.62 3.63
CA ARG A 52 4.23 -12.05 3.43
C ARG A 52 3.06 -12.88 2.90
N GLY A 53 2.26 -12.31 2.01
CA GLY A 53 1.11 -13.00 1.38
C GLY A 53 -0.05 -13.33 2.32
N ARG A 54 -0.05 -12.82 3.56
CA ARG A 54 -1.11 -13.10 4.56
C ARG A 54 -2.46 -12.52 4.16
N VAL A 55 -2.45 -11.36 3.48
CA VAL A 55 -3.65 -10.67 2.96
C VAL A 55 -3.34 -10.06 1.59
N PRO A 56 -4.36 -9.81 0.74
CA PRO A 56 -4.18 -9.06 -0.50
C PRO A 56 -3.61 -7.65 -0.25
N VAL A 57 -2.71 -7.23 -1.13
CA VAL A 57 -2.14 -5.88 -1.15
C VAL A 57 -2.56 -5.20 -2.45
N LEU A 58 -3.26 -4.08 -2.33
CA LEU A 58 -3.65 -3.21 -3.44
C LEU A 58 -2.77 -1.95 -3.42
N VAL A 59 -2.65 -1.29 -4.57
CA VAL A 59 -1.90 -0.03 -4.71
C VAL A 59 -2.70 0.96 -5.54
N ASP A 60 -2.58 2.25 -5.23
CA ASP A 60 -3.08 3.32 -6.08
C ASP A 60 -2.12 4.53 -6.15
N GLY A 61 -2.53 5.54 -6.92
CA GLY A 61 -1.75 6.75 -7.13
C GLY A 61 -0.81 6.63 -8.33
N GLY A 62 -0.80 7.65 -9.19
CA GLY A 62 0.14 7.73 -10.31
C GLY A 62 -0.05 6.74 -11.48
N ILE A 63 -0.87 5.70 -11.35
CA ILE A 63 -1.16 4.74 -12.45
C ILE A 63 -1.91 5.45 -13.58
N ARG A 64 -1.31 5.53 -14.78
CA ARG A 64 -1.91 6.22 -15.95
C ARG A 64 -1.82 5.43 -17.25
N ARG A 65 -0.94 4.44 -17.34
CA ARG A 65 -0.75 3.60 -18.53
C ARG A 65 -0.79 2.12 -18.14
N GLY A 66 -1.07 1.24 -19.11
CA GLY A 66 -1.04 -0.21 -18.89
C GLY A 66 0.33 -0.71 -18.42
N THR A 67 1.41 -0.09 -18.88
CA THR A 67 2.77 -0.39 -18.42
C THR A 67 3.02 -0.02 -16.95
N ASP A 68 2.22 0.86 -16.36
CA ASP A 68 2.32 1.17 -14.93
C ASP A 68 1.61 0.11 -14.08
N VAL A 69 0.60 -0.57 -14.64
CA VAL A 69 -0.08 -1.72 -14.02
C VAL A 69 0.79 -2.98 -14.07
N LEU A 70 1.63 -3.10 -15.12
CA LEU A 70 2.53 -4.24 -15.30
C LEU A 70 3.75 -4.19 -14.36
N LYS A 71 4.19 -2.99 -13.97
CA LYS A 71 5.30 -2.80 -13.03
C LYS A 71 4.88 -3.20 -11.62
#